data_AF-A0A804MZ45-F1
#
_entry.id   AF-A0A804MZ45-F1
#
_cell.length_a   1.000
_cell.length_b   1.000
_cell.length_c   1.000
_cell.angle_alpha   90.00
_cell.angle_beta   90.00
_cell.angle_gamma   90.00
#
_symmetry.space_group_name_H-M   'P 1'
#
loop_
_entity.id
_entity.type
_entity.pdbx_description
1 polymer ?
#
loop_
_entity_poly.entity_id
_entity_poly.type
_entity_poly.pdbx_seq_one_letter_code
_entity_poly.pdbx_strand_id
1 'polypeptide(L)'
;MKQSPSQNQSPKTPSRSAPEPWLVAAAAASASDDSCVNDVDSFARTVAAVKSKAASCARPDMLASVLSHYAAKWLPDVAPPTSSSASGRFLPPESPTATWLKKRLLLESLVAALPPDPAAGGGGCCAAAVADDGITCDFLLKLLRAGSMVGADAALLRDLEARAARRLDQATLGAVMIPAFGHGGEHAPALLLDVPLVLRLVRGFLKEGGGSKAGGGAALVGGGGAAAARVARLVDAYLAEAALEAGLRPAEFEELARAVPAHARPADDALYRAVDTYLKAHPGTAKEERKSLARLIDARKLTAEAAAHTVQNERMPVRAVVQVLFSEHGKL
;
A
#
# COMPACT_ATOMS: atom_id res chain seq x y z
N MET A 1 54.02 41.66 -41.29
CA MET A 1 53.82 40.95 -40.01
C MET A 1 52.39 40.44 -39.94
N LYS A 2 52.19 39.13 -39.81
CA LYS A 2 50.87 38.46 -39.80
C LYS A 2 50.24 38.60 -38.41
N GLN A 3 49.12 39.32 -38.30
CA GLN A 3 48.35 39.42 -37.05
C GLN A 3 47.32 38.28 -36.99
N SER A 4 47.33 37.59 -35.85
CA SER A 4 46.49 36.43 -35.52
C SER A 4 45.00 36.79 -35.43
N PRO A 5 44.10 35.92 -35.91
CA PRO A 5 42.66 36.13 -35.85
C PRO A 5 42.06 35.68 -34.51
N SER A 6 41.24 36.56 -33.92
CA SER A 6 40.53 36.36 -32.65
C SER A 6 39.52 35.20 -32.70
N GLN A 7 39.51 34.43 -31.61
CA GLN A 7 38.68 33.25 -31.37
C GLN A 7 37.19 33.59 -31.35
N ASN A 8 36.43 32.88 -32.18
CA ASN A 8 34.97 32.90 -32.24
C ASN A 8 34.40 31.91 -31.21
N GLN A 9 33.92 32.39 -30.06
CA GLN A 9 33.26 31.55 -29.06
C GLN A 9 31.83 31.25 -29.52
N SER A 10 31.59 29.99 -29.92
CA SER A 10 30.25 29.50 -30.26
C SER A 10 29.42 29.25 -28.99
N PRO A 11 28.16 29.70 -28.94
CA PRO A 11 27.32 29.60 -27.74
C PRO A 11 26.88 28.15 -27.48
N LYS A 12 27.09 27.69 -26.25
CA LYS A 12 26.58 26.40 -25.75
C LYS A 12 25.05 26.37 -25.84
N THR A 13 24.51 25.56 -26.74
CA THR A 13 23.08 25.24 -26.79
C THR A 13 22.70 24.44 -25.53
N PRO A 14 21.70 24.89 -24.74
CA PRO A 14 21.27 24.17 -23.56
C PRO A 14 20.63 22.84 -23.95
N SER A 15 21.08 21.75 -23.32
CA SER A 15 20.49 20.42 -23.42
C SER A 15 19.01 20.49 -23.07
N ARG A 16 18.13 20.35 -24.06
CA ARG A 16 16.67 20.30 -23.89
C ARG A 16 16.34 19.06 -23.07
N SER A 17 16.02 19.23 -21.79
CA SER A 17 15.55 18.13 -20.94
C SER A 17 14.30 17.52 -21.57
N ALA A 18 14.25 16.18 -21.63
CA ALA A 18 13.06 15.48 -22.11
C ALA A 18 11.83 15.97 -21.34
N PRO A 19 10.68 16.21 -22.01
CA PRO A 19 9.48 16.64 -21.34
C PRO A 19 9.06 15.58 -20.30
N GLU A 20 8.70 16.03 -19.10
CA GLU A 20 8.28 15.12 -18.03
C GLU A 20 7.09 14.27 -18.52
N PRO A 21 7.04 12.96 -18.21
CA PRO A 21 6.01 12.05 -18.74
C PRO A 21 4.57 12.54 -18.50
N TRP A 22 4.34 13.23 -17.39
CA TRP A 22 3.01 13.76 -17.05
C TRP A 22 2.59 14.95 -17.94
N LEU A 23 3.53 15.74 -18.48
CA LEU A 23 3.22 16.78 -19.47
C LEU A 23 2.71 16.15 -20.77
N VAL A 24 3.23 14.97 -21.13
CA VAL A 24 2.74 14.20 -22.27
C VAL A 24 1.33 13.66 -22.00
N ALA A 25 1.05 13.19 -20.79
CA ALA A 25 -0.30 12.79 -20.39
C ALA A 25 -1.29 13.97 -20.42
N ALA A 26 -0.91 15.14 -19.90
CA ALA A 26 -1.70 16.37 -19.98
C ALA A 26 -1.92 16.81 -21.43
N ALA A 27 -0.90 16.73 -22.28
CA ALA A 27 -1.03 17.01 -23.71
C ALA A 27 -1.94 16.01 -24.43
N ALA A 28 -1.88 14.71 -24.10
CA ALA A 28 -2.78 13.71 -24.65
C ALA A 28 -4.25 13.97 -24.23
N ALA A 29 -4.47 14.51 -23.03
CA ALA A 29 -5.77 14.93 -22.53
C ALA A 29 -6.40 16.10 -23.32
N SER A 30 -5.56 16.99 -23.84
CA SER A 30 -5.99 18.18 -24.58
C SER A 30 -6.82 17.88 -25.84
N ALA A 31 -6.83 16.62 -26.29
CA ALA A 31 -7.66 16.15 -27.39
C ALA A 31 -9.14 15.90 -27.01
N SER A 32 -9.52 16.00 -25.73
CA SER A 32 -10.90 15.83 -25.25
C SER A 32 -11.40 17.07 -24.50
N ASP A 33 -12.61 17.52 -24.87
CA ASP A 33 -13.47 18.59 -24.29
C ASP A 33 -12.84 19.65 -23.35
N ASP A 34 -12.97 20.94 -23.72
CA ASP A 34 -12.25 22.10 -23.16
C ASP A 34 -12.34 22.28 -21.62
N SER A 35 -13.42 21.82 -20.98
CA SER A 35 -13.54 21.92 -19.51
C SER A 35 -12.58 20.98 -18.78
N CYS A 36 -12.29 19.81 -19.34
CA CYS A 36 -11.37 18.84 -18.73
C CYS A 36 -9.92 19.26 -18.90
N VAL A 37 -9.60 19.81 -20.08
CA VAL A 37 -8.29 20.36 -20.41
C VAL A 37 -7.87 21.41 -19.37
N ASN A 38 -8.77 22.32 -19.02
CA ASN A 38 -8.49 23.37 -18.04
C ASN A 38 -8.17 22.86 -16.62
N ASP A 39 -8.86 21.81 -16.14
CA ASP A 39 -8.60 21.23 -14.81
C ASP A 39 -7.23 20.54 -14.77
N VAL A 40 -6.92 19.70 -15.76
CA VAL A 40 -5.64 18.98 -15.84
C VAL A 40 -4.49 19.98 -16.03
N ASP A 41 -4.67 21.00 -16.87
CA ASP A 41 -3.68 22.06 -17.09
C ASP A 41 -3.48 22.96 -15.88
N SER A 42 -4.53 23.20 -15.09
CA SER A 42 -4.40 23.95 -13.83
C SER A 42 -3.60 23.16 -12.80
N PHE A 43 -3.83 21.85 -12.73
CA PHE A 43 -3.08 20.95 -11.86
C PHE A 43 -1.63 20.82 -12.31
N ALA A 44 -1.41 20.58 -13.59
CA ALA A 44 -0.12 20.58 -14.26
C ALA A 44 0.75 21.77 -13.86
N ARG A 45 0.19 22.98 -14.04
CA ARG A 45 0.85 24.24 -13.68
C ARG A 45 1.12 24.32 -12.18
N THR A 46 0.17 23.89 -11.37
CA THR A 46 0.32 23.89 -9.90
C THR A 46 1.44 22.95 -9.46
N VAL A 47 1.47 21.72 -9.98
CA VAL A 47 2.51 20.73 -9.66
C VAL A 47 3.87 21.22 -10.12
N ALA A 48 3.99 21.76 -11.34
CA ALA A 48 5.25 22.31 -11.83
C ALA A 48 5.76 23.48 -10.96
N ALA A 49 4.86 24.39 -10.56
CA ALA A 49 5.19 25.50 -9.67
C ALA A 49 5.57 25.04 -8.26
N VAL A 50 4.92 23.99 -7.75
CA VAL A 50 5.22 23.42 -6.44
C VAL A 50 6.52 22.63 -6.47
N LYS A 51 6.79 21.85 -7.52
CA LYS A 51 8.08 21.16 -7.72
C LYS A 51 9.24 22.15 -7.75
N SER A 52 9.14 23.24 -8.51
CA SER A 52 10.20 24.26 -8.57
C SER A 52 10.41 24.97 -7.23
N LYS A 53 9.32 25.25 -6.49
CA LYS A 53 9.39 25.85 -5.15
C LYS A 53 9.91 24.87 -4.08
N ALA A 54 9.49 23.61 -4.11
CA ALA A 54 9.94 22.57 -3.20
C ALA A 54 11.43 22.29 -3.38
N ALA A 55 11.92 22.27 -4.63
CA ALA A 55 13.35 22.17 -4.94
C ALA A 55 14.13 23.40 -4.43
N SER A 56 13.58 24.61 -4.59
CA SER A 56 14.22 25.83 -4.10
C SER A 56 14.24 25.95 -2.57
N CYS A 57 13.23 25.42 -1.87
CA CYS A 57 13.10 25.53 -0.41
C CYS A 57 13.50 24.27 0.36
N ALA A 58 13.93 23.21 -0.33
CA ALA A 58 14.23 21.89 0.25
C ALA A 58 13.09 21.34 1.15
N ARG A 59 11.84 21.53 0.73
CA ARG A 59 10.63 21.19 1.49
C ARG A 59 9.77 20.16 0.74
N PRO A 60 10.08 18.86 0.86
CA PRO A 60 9.36 17.79 0.15
C PRO A 60 7.89 17.63 0.62
N ASP A 61 7.62 17.98 1.89
CA ASP A 61 6.28 18.04 2.51
C ASP A 61 5.28 18.92 1.73
N MET A 62 5.76 19.97 1.07
CA MET A 62 4.92 20.85 0.25
C MET A 62 4.32 20.11 -0.95
N LEU A 63 5.11 19.27 -1.60
CA LEU A 63 4.63 18.53 -2.77
C LEU A 63 3.66 17.42 -2.34
N ALA A 64 4.01 16.68 -1.28
CA ALA A 64 3.15 15.65 -0.72
C ALA A 64 1.78 16.18 -0.27
N SER A 65 1.75 17.33 0.40
CA SER A 65 0.51 17.97 0.85
C SER A 65 -0.36 18.44 -0.32
N VAL A 66 0.24 19.03 -1.36
CA VAL A 66 -0.48 19.44 -2.58
C VAL A 66 -1.06 18.22 -3.30
N LEU A 67 -0.26 17.18 -3.52
CA LEU A 67 -0.74 15.95 -4.17
C LEU A 67 -1.86 15.29 -3.35
N SER A 68 -1.71 15.23 -2.03
CA SER A 68 -2.73 14.70 -1.12
C SER A 68 -4.03 15.50 -1.18
N HIS A 69 -3.94 16.83 -1.25
CA HIS A 69 -5.10 17.71 -1.38
C HIS A 69 -5.84 17.48 -2.70
N TYR A 70 -5.12 17.44 -3.83
CA TYR A 70 -5.71 17.16 -5.15
C TYR A 70 -6.33 15.77 -5.22
N ALA A 71 -5.62 14.76 -4.72
CA ALA A 71 -6.13 13.40 -4.62
C ALA A 71 -7.41 13.34 -3.76
N ALA A 72 -7.47 14.01 -2.61
CA ALA A 72 -8.67 14.03 -1.77
C ALA A 72 -9.88 14.67 -2.48
N LYS A 73 -9.65 15.70 -3.29
CA LYS A 73 -10.70 16.39 -4.06
C LYS A 73 -11.23 15.54 -5.22
N TRP A 74 -10.39 14.73 -5.85
CA TRP A 74 -10.72 14.04 -7.10
C TRP A 74 -11.02 12.54 -6.97
N LEU A 75 -10.50 11.90 -5.93
CA LEU A 75 -10.74 10.51 -5.59
C LEU A 75 -11.98 10.20 -4.74
N PRO A 76 -12.94 11.11 -4.41
CA PRO A 76 -14.11 10.70 -3.63
C PRO A 76 -14.76 9.44 -4.22
N ASP A 77 -15.09 8.52 -3.31
CA ASP A 77 -15.63 7.19 -3.61
C ASP A 77 -16.76 7.34 -4.62
N VAL A 78 -16.73 6.49 -5.64
CA VAL A 78 -17.60 6.53 -6.81
C VAL A 78 -19.01 6.05 -6.43
N ALA A 79 -19.59 6.60 -5.36
CA ALA A 79 -21.03 6.63 -5.24
C ALA A 79 -21.54 7.54 -6.37
N PRO A 80 -22.48 7.08 -7.21
CA PRO A 80 -23.12 7.96 -8.17
C PRO A 80 -23.70 9.16 -7.41
N PRO A 81 -23.58 10.38 -7.94
CA PRO A 81 -24.04 11.58 -7.25
C PRO A 81 -25.51 11.42 -6.91
N THR A 82 -25.82 11.24 -5.63
CA THR A 82 -27.20 11.33 -5.16
C THR A 82 -27.65 12.76 -5.44
N SER A 83 -28.71 12.87 -6.22
CA SER A 83 -29.19 14.10 -6.82
C SER A 83 -29.44 15.16 -5.75
N SER A 84 -28.51 16.10 -5.58
CA SER A 84 -28.67 17.24 -4.67
C SER A 84 -27.82 18.41 -5.15
N SER A 85 -28.22 18.99 -6.27
CA SER A 85 -28.05 20.42 -6.52
C SER A 85 -29.05 20.84 -7.60
N ALA A 86 -30.25 21.17 -7.13
CA ALA A 86 -31.19 21.97 -7.89
C ALA A 86 -30.62 23.39 -8.03
N SER A 87 -29.87 23.65 -9.11
CA SER A 87 -29.73 25.01 -9.65
C SER A 87 -29.16 24.93 -11.07
N GLY A 88 -30.00 25.39 -12.00
CA GLY A 88 -29.86 25.15 -13.43
C GLY A 88 -28.61 25.79 -14.03
N ARG A 89 -27.78 24.94 -14.64
CA ARG A 89 -27.15 25.16 -15.95
C ARG A 89 -27.11 23.80 -16.64
N PHE A 90 -27.91 23.64 -17.70
CA PHE A 90 -27.90 22.46 -18.56
C PHE A 90 -26.60 22.44 -19.37
N LEU A 91 -25.49 22.06 -18.74
CA LEU A 91 -24.42 21.41 -19.49
C LEU A 91 -24.88 19.97 -19.73
N PRO A 92 -24.67 19.39 -20.94
CA PRO A 92 -24.93 17.98 -21.16
C PRO A 92 -24.24 17.20 -20.05
N PRO A 93 -24.91 16.24 -19.39
CA PRO A 93 -24.26 15.41 -18.40
C PRO A 93 -23.04 14.77 -19.07
N GLU A 94 -21.83 15.00 -18.52
CA GLU A 94 -20.65 14.29 -18.98
C GLU A 94 -20.99 12.80 -19.02
N SER A 95 -20.66 12.13 -20.14
CA SER A 95 -20.91 10.69 -20.22
C SER A 95 -20.14 10.00 -19.08
N PRO A 96 -20.72 8.97 -18.44
CA PRO A 96 -20.06 8.27 -17.33
C PRO A 96 -18.68 7.75 -17.72
N THR A 97 -18.52 7.35 -18.99
CA THR A 97 -17.24 6.93 -19.59
C THR A 97 -16.23 8.07 -19.65
N ALA A 98 -16.64 9.28 -20.04
CA ALA A 98 -15.75 10.45 -20.08
C ALA A 98 -15.26 10.82 -18.68
N THR A 99 -16.16 10.87 -17.69
CA THR A 99 -15.79 11.13 -16.30
C THR A 99 -14.84 10.05 -15.75
N TRP A 100 -15.05 8.77 -16.13
CA TRP A 100 -14.16 7.68 -15.75
C TRP A 100 -12.75 7.81 -16.37
N LEU A 101 -12.66 8.10 -17.66
CA LEU A 101 -11.38 8.35 -18.35
C LEU A 101 -10.65 9.56 -17.77
N LYS A 102 -11.38 10.63 -17.43
CA LYS A 102 -10.82 11.82 -16.74
C LYS A 102 -10.19 11.44 -15.40
N LYS A 103 -10.87 10.63 -14.59
CA LYS A 103 -10.33 10.15 -13.29
C LYS A 103 -9.07 9.30 -13.47
N ARG A 104 -9.05 8.41 -14.46
CA ARG A 104 -7.88 7.59 -14.78
C ARG A 104 -6.67 8.45 -15.16
N LEU A 105 -6.86 9.39 -16.07
CA LEU A 105 -5.80 10.30 -16.51
C LEU A 105 -5.25 11.17 -15.37
N LEU A 106 -6.13 11.69 -14.51
CA LEU A 106 -5.73 12.49 -13.34
C LEU A 106 -4.90 11.66 -12.35
N LEU A 107 -5.27 10.40 -12.15
CA LEU A 107 -4.50 9.48 -11.32
C LEU A 107 -3.12 9.21 -11.92
N GLU A 108 -3.05 8.91 -13.21
CA GLU A 108 -1.78 8.73 -13.93
C GLU A 108 -0.89 9.98 -13.81
N SER A 109 -1.49 11.17 -13.91
CA SER A 109 -0.80 12.45 -13.74
C SER A 109 -0.32 12.68 -12.30
N LEU A 110 -1.12 12.32 -11.29
CA LEU A 110 -0.73 12.40 -9.87
C LEU A 110 0.46 11.48 -9.56
N VAL A 111 0.44 10.25 -10.07
CA VAL A 111 1.50 9.27 -9.84
C VAL A 111 2.79 9.68 -10.55
N ALA A 112 2.70 10.18 -11.79
CA ALA A 112 3.85 10.71 -12.51
C ALA A 112 4.41 12.02 -11.92
N ALA A 113 3.62 12.72 -11.10
CA ALA A 113 4.06 13.88 -10.33
C ALA A 113 4.75 13.52 -9.01
N LEU A 114 4.65 12.26 -8.54
CA LEU A 114 5.32 11.81 -7.32
C LEU A 114 6.83 12.02 -7.45
N PRO A 115 7.50 12.35 -6.32
CA PRO A 115 8.94 12.40 -6.28
C PRO A 115 9.52 11.01 -6.68
N PRO A 116 10.71 10.97 -7.29
CA PRO A 116 11.37 9.72 -7.56
C PRO A 116 11.54 8.98 -6.24
N ASP A 117 11.21 7.69 -6.24
CA ASP A 117 11.29 6.91 -5.02
C ASP A 117 12.74 6.88 -4.52
N PRO A 118 13.01 7.23 -3.24
CA PRO A 118 14.35 7.18 -2.70
C PRO A 118 14.87 5.75 -2.77
N ALA A 119 15.95 5.54 -3.52
CA ALA A 119 16.53 4.22 -3.72
C ALA A 119 16.78 3.53 -2.38
N ALA A 120 16.13 2.38 -2.18
CA ALA A 120 16.41 1.50 -1.06
C ALA A 120 17.86 1.02 -1.14
N GLY A 121 18.75 1.59 -0.32
CA GLY A 121 20.10 1.05 -0.13
C GLY A 121 21.23 1.70 -0.91
N GLY A 122 21.35 3.03 -0.86
CA GLY A 122 22.68 3.65 -0.89
C GLY A 122 23.46 3.15 0.34
N GLY A 123 24.28 2.11 0.18
CA GLY A 123 25.01 1.40 1.24
C GLY A 123 26.13 2.22 1.90
N GLY A 124 25.81 3.41 2.42
CA GLY A 124 26.66 4.18 3.32
C GLY A 124 26.24 3.95 4.76
N CYS A 125 27.19 3.62 5.63
CA CYS A 125 27.02 3.49 7.09
C CYS A 125 26.65 4.79 7.82
N CYS A 126 26.41 5.87 7.10
CA CYS A 126 25.79 7.07 7.64
C CYS A 126 24.28 6.93 7.50
N ALA A 127 23.55 7.11 8.61
CA ALA A 127 22.13 7.45 8.62
C ALA A 127 21.90 8.84 7.98
N ALA A 128 22.48 9.07 6.81
CA ALA A 128 22.22 10.20 5.95
C ALA A 128 20.74 10.12 5.64
N ALA A 129 20.01 11.03 6.28
CA ALA A 129 18.57 11.22 6.19
C ALA A 129 18.07 10.68 4.85
N VAL A 130 17.42 9.51 4.88
CA VAL A 130 16.59 9.07 3.76
C VAL A 130 15.74 10.29 3.48
N ALA A 131 15.96 10.91 2.32
CA ALA A 131 15.26 12.13 1.96
C ALA A 131 13.78 11.76 2.01
N ASP A 132 13.12 12.14 3.09
CA ASP A 132 11.71 11.88 3.29
C ASP A 132 11.03 12.70 2.20
N ASP A 133 10.51 11.99 1.21
CA ASP A 133 9.82 12.61 0.09
C ASP A 133 8.45 13.16 0.51
N GLY A 134 8.09 13.01 1.79
CA GLY A 134 6.84 13.44 2.40
C GLY A 134 5.66 12.54 2.04
N ILE A 135 5.88 11.49 1.23
CA ILE A 135 4.83 10.62 0.73
C ILE A 135 4.59 9.46 1.72
N THR A 136 3.40 9.44 2.31
CA THR A 136 3.03 8.38 3.26
C THR A 136 2.64 7.08 2.55
N CYS A 137 2.82 5.93 3.22
CA CYS A 137 2.36 4.64 2.70
C CYS A 137 0.84 4.64 2.47
N ASP A 138 0.08 5.24 3.39
CA ASP A 138 -1.39 5.37 3.26
C ASP A 138 -1.80 6.13 2.00
N PHE A 139 -1.04 7.16 1.61
CA PHE A 139 -1.30 7.88 0.37
C PHE A 139 -1.05 7.01 -0.86
N LEU A 140 0.04 6.24 -0.88
CA LEU A 140 0.34 5.31 -1.96
C LEU A 140 -0.73 4.22 -2.08
N LEU A 141 -1.20 3.67 -0.95
CA LEU A 141 -2.27 2.68 -0.92
C LEU A 141 -3.61 3.28 -1.38
N LYS A 142 -3.89 4.55 -1.06
CA LYS A 142 -5.05 5.27 -1.58
C LYS A 142 -4.99 5.46 -3.10
N LEU A 143 -3.82 5.81 -3.64
CA LEU A 143 -3.61 5.88 -5.09
C LEU A 143 -3.72 4.50 -5.74
N LEU A 144 -3.21 3.46 -5.10
CA LEU A 144 -3.30 2.08 -5.58
C LEU A 144 -4.75 1.61 -5.64
N ARG A 145 -5.53 1.85 -4.57
CA ARG A 145 -6.98 1.58 -4.52
C ARG A 145 -7.71 2.29 -5.67
N ALA A 146 -7.49 3.59 -5.80
CA ALA A 146 -8.11 4.37 -6.87
C ALA A 146 -7.69 3.89 -8.26
N GLY A 147 -6.42 3.53 -8.43
CA GLY A 147 -5.86 3.03 -9.68
C GLY A 147 -6.50 1.71 -10.11
N SER A 148 -6.71 0.80 -9.16
CA SER A 148 -7.45 -0.44 -9.39
C SER A 148 -8.91 -0.17 -9.78
N MET A 149 -9.57 0.78 -9.14
CA MET A 149 -10.98 1.15 -9.46
C MET A 149 -11.14 1.73 -10.87
N VAL A 150 -10.18 2.52 -11.32
CA VAL A 150 -10.21 3.19 -12.64
C VAL A 150 -9.45 2.42 -13.72
N GLY A 151 -9.04 1.18 -13.45
CA GLY A 151 -8.32 0.34 -14.42
C GLY A 151 -7.07 1.00 -14.99
N ALA A 152 -6.27 1.64 -14.14
CA ALA A 152 -5.00 2.27 -14.54
C ALA A 152 -3.99 1.24 -15.06
N ASP A 153 -2.95 1.73 -15.75
CA ASP A 153 -1.90 0.87 -16.31
C ASP A 153 -1.26 -0.05 -15.25
N ALA A 154 -1.07 -1.33 -15.60
CA ALA A 154 -0.53 -2.32 -14.68
C ALA A 154 0.87 -1.96 -14.18
N ALA A 155 1.73 -1.38 -15.01
CA ALA A 155 3.08 -0.95 -14.63
C ALA A 155 3.03 0.19 -13.60
N LEU A 156 2.07 1.11 -13.73
CA LEU A 156 1.83 2.16 -12.74
C LEU A 156 1.39 1.57 -11.40
N LEU A 157 0.45 0.62 -11.41
CA LEU A 157 0.01 -0.07 -10.19
C LEU A 157 1.16 -0.88 -9.56
N ARG A 158 2.02 -1.50 -10.37
CA ARG A 158 3.23 -2.20 -9.90
C ARG A 158 4.21 -1.23 -9.21
N ASP A 159 4.43 -0.04 -9.77
CA ASP A 159 5.31 0.97 -9.15
C ASP A 159 4.76 1.44 -7.80
N LEU A 160 3.47 1.76 -7.73
CA LEU A 160 2.79 2.10 -6.48
C LEU A 160 2.87 0.97 -5.45
N GLU A 161 2.62 -0.28 -5.87
CA GLU A 161 2.73 -1.45 -4.98
C GLU A 161 4.15 -1.60 -4.44
N ALA A 162 5.18 -1.44 -5.29
CA ALA A 162 6.57 -1.55 -4.87
C ALA A 162 6.94 -0.47 -3.84
N ARG A 163 6.55 0.79 -4.08
CA ARG A 163 6.79 1.90 -3.15
C ARG A 163 6.06 1.71 -1.81
N ALA A 164 4.80 1.28 -1.86
CA ALA A 164 4.01 1.00 -0.67
C ALA A 164 4.61 -0.16 0.14
N ALA A 165 5.08 -1.21 -0.54
CA ALA A 165 5.68 -2.37 0.09
C ALA A 165 6.90 -2.01 0.94
N ARG A 166 7.79 -1.10 0.51
CA ARG A 166 8.97 -0.72 1.32
C ARG A 166 8.63 0.00 2.62
N ARG A 167 7.47 0.66 2.65
CA ARG A 167 7.00 1.51 3.76
C ARG A 167 5.82 0.88 4.48
N LEU A 168 5.58 -0.42 4.29
CA LEU A 168 4.42 -1.12 4.81
C LEU A 168 4.34 -1.07 6.34
N ASP A 169 5.47 -0.93 7.03
CA ASP A 169 5.53 -0.77 8.49
C ASP A 169 4.93 0.54 9.00
N GLN A 170 4.63 1.48 8.11
CA GLN A 170 4.00 2.77 8.38
C GLN A 170 2.52 2.82 7.99
N ALA A 171 2.00 1.75 7.36
CA ALA A 171 0.63 1.71 6.87
C ALA A 171 -0.37 1.53 8.01
N THR A 172 -1.53 2.19 7.89
CA THR A 172 -2.68 1.92 8.75
C THR A 172 -3.51 0.75 8.22
N LEU A 173 -4.24 0.08 9.13
CA LEU A 173 -5.15 -1.00 8.74
C LEU A 173 -6.18 -0.54 7.71
N GLY A 174 -6.80 0.64 7.92
CA GLY A 174 -7.79 1.16 6.99
C GLY A 174 -7.25 1.47 5.59
N ALA A 175 -5.97 1.84 5.48
CA ALA A 175 -5.35 2.10 4.18
C ALA A 175 -5.00 0.80 3.43
N VAL A 176 -4.62 -0.28 4.14
CA VAL A 176 -4.29 -1.57 3.52
C VAL A 176 -5.54 -2.37 3.13
N MET A 177 -6.71 -2.05 3.69
CA MET A 177 -8.01 -2.62 3.34
C MET A 177 -8.52 -2.13 1.97
N ILE A 178 -7.84 -2.58 0.92
CA ILE A 178 -8.17 -2.25 -0.47
C ILE A 178 -9.18 -3.28 -1.00
N PRO A 179 -10.35 -2.86 -1.53
CA PRO A 179 -11.29 -3.81 -2.09
C PRO A 179 -10.77 -4.50 -3.34
N ALA A 180 -11.18 -5.75 -3.56
CA ALA A 180 -10.88 -6.48 -4.80
C ALA A 180 -11.79 -5.96 -5.93
N PHE A 181 -11.23 -5.21 -6.88
CA PHE A 181 -11.97 -4.63 -8.02
C PHE A 181 -12.03 -5.53 -9.25
N GLY A 182 -11.83 -6.84 -9.09
CA GLY A 182 -11.92 -7.79 -10.20
C GLY A 182 -13.36 -8.17 -10.52
N HIS A 183 -13.66 -8.40 -11.80
CA HIS A 183 -14.76 -9.27 -12.17
C HIS A 183 -14.37 -10.69 -11.73
N GLY A 184 -14.58 -11.01 -10.45
CA GLY A 184 -14.60 -12.39 -10.02
C GLY A 184 -15.57 -13.11 -10.96
N GLY A 185 -15.11 -14.16 -11.63
CA GLY A 185 -16.03 -15.01 -12.39
C GLY A 185 -17.15 -15.49 -11.47
N GLU A 186 -18.27 -15.96 -12.01
CA GLU A 186 -19.48 -16.37 -11.24
C GLU A 186 -19.20 -17.36 -10.07
N HIS A 187 -18.01 -17.96 -10.05
CA HIS A 187 -17.56 -18.95 -9.08
C HIS A 187 -16.43 -18.47 -8.16
N ALA A 188 -15.93 -17.24 -8.33
CA ALA A 188 -14.95 -16.67 -7.41
C ALA A 188 -15.70 -16.26 -6.13
N PRO A 189 -15.27 -16.74 -4.93
CA PRO A 189 -15.80 -16.20 -3.69
C PRO A 189 -15.63 -14.67 -3.74
N ALA A 190 -16.72 -13.94 -3.53
CA ALA A 190 -16.72 -12.49 -3.54
C ALA A 190 -15.98 -11.99 -2.30
N LEU A 191 -14.65 -12.08 -2.33
CA LEU A 191 -13.82 -11.43 -1.35
C LEU A 191 -13.99 -9.93 -1.54
N LEU A 192 -14.35 -9.24 -0.47
CA LEU A 192 -14.40 -7.79 -0.46
C LEU A 192 -12.98 -7.25 -0.48
N LEU A 193 -12.06 -7.85 0.29
CA LEU A 193 -10.67 -7.41 0.40
C LEU A 193 -9.73 -8.13 -0.58
N ASP A 194 -8.78 -7.38 -1.17
CA ASP A 194 -7.73 -7.93 -2.03
C ASP A 194 -6.60 -8.56 -1.20
N VAL A 195 -6.85 -9.76 -0.66
CA VAL A 195 -5.86 -10.55 0.09
C VAL A 195 -4.59 -10.82 -0.72
N PRO A 196 -4.66 -11.16 -2.03
CA PRO A 196 -3.47 -11.30 -2.87
C PRO A 196 -2.60 -10.04 -2.92
N LEU A 197 -3.19 -8.84 -2.91
CA LEU A 197 -2.45 -7.60 -2.86
C LEU A 197 -1.67 -7.45 -1.55
N VAL A 198 -2.32 -7.68 -0.40
CA VAL A 198 -1.63 -7.59 0.90
C VAL A 198 -0.49 -8.59 0.98
N LEU A 199 -0.69 -9.81 0.47
CA LEU A 199 0.37 -10.81 0.36
C LEU A 199 1.55 -10.33 -0.47
N ARG A 200 1.32 -9.66 -1.61
CA ARG A 200 2.40 -9.09 -2.44
C ARG A 200 3.10 -7.94 -1.72
N LEU A 201 2.37 -7.07 -1.02
CA LEU A 201 2.95 -5.99 -0.22
C LEU A 201 3.88 -6.53 0.87
N VAL A 202 3.43 -7.54 1.62
CA VAL A 202 4.24 -8.19 2.68
C VAL A 202 5.48 -8.84 2.09
N ARG A 203 5.35 -9.57 0.97
CA ARG A 203 6.49 -10.18 0.28
C ARG A 203 7.47 -9.13 -0.24
N GLY A 204 6.98 -8.01 -0.74
CA GLY A 204 7.81 -6.88 -1.17
C GLY A 204 8.59 -6.28 -0.01
N PHE A 205 7.93 -5.97 1.11
CA PHE A 205 8.54 -5.45 2.33
C PHE A 205 9.70 -6.33 2.82
N LEU A 206 9.48 -7.64 2.83
CA LEU A 206 10.48 -8.60 3.32
C LEU A 206 11.66 -8.79 2.35
N LYS A 207 11.42 -8.72 1.03
CA LYS A 207 12.47 -8.84 0.01
C LYS A 207 13.49 -7.71 0.08
N GLU A 208 13.07 -6.51 0.45
CA GLU A 208 13.92 -5.32 0.49
C GLU A 208 14.69 -5.17 1.81
N GLY A 209 14.64 -6.17 2.69
CA GLY A 209 15.36 -6.17 3.96
C GLY A 209 14.59 -5.56 5.12
N GLY A 210 13.33 -5.15 4.93
CA GLY A 210 12.44 -4.68 5.99
C GLY A 210 12.24 -5.71 7.12
N GLY A 211 12.53 -6.99 6.85
CA GLY A 211 12.47 -8.07 7.84
C GLY A 211 13.81 -8.65 8.30
N SER A 212 14.91 -8.43 7.58
CA SER A 212 16.17 -9.15 7.85
C SER A 212 17.23 -8.89 6.78
N LYS A 213 18.40 -8.39 7.18
CA LYS A 213 19.61 -9.15 6.84
C LYS A 213 19.69 -10.29 7.85
N ALA A 214 19.10 -11.42 7.48
CA ALA A 214 19.14 -12.67 8.22
C ALA A 214 20.60 -13.15 8.27
N GLY A 215 21.25 -13.00 9.42
CA GLY A 215 22.65 -13.42 9.60
C GLY A 215 23.34 -12.77 10.80
N GLY A 216 22.72 -12.77 11.97
CA GLY A 216 23.38 -12.35 13.21
C GLY A 216 22.40 -11.79 14.24
N GLY A 217 22.36 -12.41 15.42
CA GLY A 217 21.43 -12.07 16.52
C GLY A 217 21.48 -10.62 17.04
N ALA A 218 22.33 -9.76 16.49
CA ALA A 218 22.39 -8.33 16.81
C ALA A 218 21.29 -7.49 16.12
N ALA A 219 20.57 -8.03 15.12
CA ALA A 219 19.56 -7.27 14.38
C ALA A 219 18.27 -6.98 15.17
N LEU A 220 18.01 -7.66 16.30
CA LEU A 220 16.89 -7.33 17.21
C LEU A 220 17.08 -5.96 17.88
N VAL A 221 18.32 -5.45 17.93
CA VAL A 221 18.63 -4.10 18.45
C VAL A 221 18.53 -3.03 17.35
N GLY A 222 18.48 -3.43 16.08
CA GLY A 222 18.31 -2.52 14.94
C GLY A 222 16.85 -2.27 14.59
N GLY A 223 16.53 -1.07 14.10
CA GLY A 223 15.16 -0.65 13.75
C GLY A 223 14.38 -1.58 12.80
N GLY A 224 15.05 -2.48 12.06
CA GLY A 224 14.42 -3.50 11.23
C GLY A 224 13.56 -4.49 12.01
N GLY A 225 13.96 -4.89 13.22
CA GLY A 225 13.13 -5.77 14.06
C GLY A 225 11.80 -5.11 14.45
N ALA A 226 11.83 -3.81 14.76
CA ALA A 226 10.64 -3.03 15.09
C ALA A 226 9.71 -2.83 13.88
N ALA A 227 10.28 -2.61 12.69
CA ALA A 227 9.51 -2.50 11.44
C ALA A 227 8.83 -3.82 11.09
N ALA A 228 9.56 -4.94 11.14
CA ALA A 228 8.99 -6.28 10.96
C ALA A 228 7.86 -6.57 11.95
N ALA A 229 8.02 -6.16 13.22
CA ALA A 229 6.98 -6.30 14.23
C ALA A 229 5.74 -5.43 13.97
N ARG A 230 5.90 -4.23 13.38
CA ARG A 230 4.76 -3.41 12.93
C ARG A 230 4.01 -4.09 11.78
N VAL A 231 4.72 -4.62 10.78
CA VAL A 231 4.10 -5.35 9.67
C VAL A 231 3.40 -6.62 10.15
N ALA A 232 4.00 -7.38 11.08
CA ALA A 232 3.36 -8.51 11.71
C ALA A 232 2.01 -8.14 12.34
N ARG A 233 1.97 -7.09 13.16
CA ARG A 233 0.73 -6.60 13.77
C ARG A 233 -0.29 -6.15 12.74
N LEU A 234 0.14 -5.45 11.68
CA LEU A 234 -0.74 -5.02 10.60
C LEU A 234 -1.36 -6.23 9.88
N VAL A 235 -0.56 -7.25 9.57
CA VAL A 235 -1.03 -8.48 8.91
C VAL A 235 -1.98 -9.25 9.80
N ASP A 236 -1.71 -9.40 11.10
CA ASP A 236 -2.59 -10.11 12.02
C ASP A 236 -3.93 -9.37 12.19
N ALA A 237 -3.92 -8.03 12.23
CA ALA A 237 -5.14 -7.22 12.26
C ALA A 237 -5.93 -7.33 10.94
N TYR A 238 -5.24 -7.30 9.79
CA TYR A 238 -5.86 -7.52 8.49
C TYR A 238 -6.47 -8.91 8.36
N LEU A 239 -5.78 -9.95 8.83
CA LEU A 239 -6.31 -11.31 8.85
C LEU A 239 -7.55 -11.43 9.72
N ALA A 240 -7.63 -10.71 10.84
CA ALA A 240 -8.82 -10.71 11.69
C ALA A 240 -10.04 -10.09 10.98
N GLU A 241 -9.84 -9.04 10.17
CA GLU A 241 -10.91 -8.46 9.33
C GLU A 241 -11.27 -9.37 8.16
N ALA A 242 -10.28 -9.85 7.41
CA ALA A 242 -10.50 -10.75 6.28
C ALA A 242 -11.14 -12.09 6.70
N ALA A 243 -10.90 -12.54 7.94
CA ALA A 243 -11.50 -13.73 8.53
C ALA A 243 -13.03 -13.64 8.68
N LEU A 244 -13.62 -12.45 8.58
CA LEU A 244 -15.08 -12.28 8.59
C LEU A 244 -15.71 -12.55 7.21
N GLU A 245 -14.90 -12.62 6.15
CA GLU A 245 -15.39 -12.86 4.80
C GLU A 245 -15.62 -14.34 4.56
N ALA A 246 -16.86 -14.72 4.27
CA ALA A 246 -17.25 -16.11 3.98
C ALA A 246 -16.48 -16.74 2.81
N GLY A 247 -15.89 -15.91 1.96
CA GLY A 247 -15.11 -16.31 0.80
C GLY A 247 -13.65 -16.69 1.09
N LEU A 248 -13.12 -16.36 2.28
CA LEU A 248 -11.70 -16.53 2.57
C LEU A 248 -11.36 -18.00 2.79
N ARG A 249 -10.52 -18.56 1.91
CA ARG A 249 -10.11 -19.96 2.05
C ARG A 249 -9.07 -20.11 3.15
N PRO A 250 -9.06 -21.23 3.91
CA PRO A 250 -8.05 -21.46 4.95
C PRO A 250 -6.62 -21.39 4.40
N ALA A 251 -6.42 -21.85 3.17
CA ALA A 251 -5.12 -21.79 2.48
C ALA A 251 -4.62 -20.35 2.26
N GLU A 252 -5.52 -19.40 1.93
CA GLU A 252 -5.17 -17.99 1.72
C GLU A 252 -4.83 -17.30 3.05
N PHE A 253 -5.61 -17.59 4.09
CA PHE A 253 -5.33 -17.16 5.46
C PHE A 253 -3.93 -17.65 5.89
N GLU A 254 -3.66 -18.94 5.72
CA GLU A 254 -2.38 -19.55 6.08
C GLU A 254 -1.20 -18.97 5.28
N GLU A 255 -1.37 -18.78 3.97
CA GLU A 255 -0.33 -18.24 3.10
C GLU A 255 0.08 -16.84 3.55
N LEU A 256 -0.90 -15.98 3.86
CA LEU A 256 -0.63 -14.62 4.34
C LEU A 256 -0.03 -14.63 5.75
N ALA A 257 -0.54 -15.46 6.66
CA ALA A 257 0.02 -15.57 8.02
C ALA A 257 1.49 -16.02 8.01
N ARG A 258 1.82 -17.01 7.15
CA ARG A 258 3.18 -17.56 6.98
C ARG A 258 4.12 -16.67 6.18
N ALA A 259 3.60 -15.71 5.40
CA ALA A 259 4.43 -14.74 4.70
C ALA A 259 5.27 -13.91 5.68
N VAL A 260 4.73 -13.65 6.88
CA VAL A 260 5.44 -12.95 7.96
C VAL A 260 6.29 -13.93 8.78
N PRO A 261 7.61 -13.68 8.95
CA PRO A 261 8.47 -14.55 9.74
C PRO A 261 8.02 -14.67 11.19
N ALA A 262 8.10 -15.87 11.78
CA ALA A 262 7.66 -16.12 13.15
C ALA A 262 8.36 -15.24 14.20
N HIS A 263 9.63 -14.85 13.99
CA HIS A 263 10.37 -13.97 14.90
C HIS A 263 9.93 -12.51 14.85
N ALA A 264 9.21 -12.09 13.80
CA ALA A 264 8.64 -10.75 13.72
C ALA A 264 7.48 -10.55 14.71
N ARG A 265 6.85 -11.65 15.15
CA ARG A 265 5.81 -11.64 16.19
C ARG A 265 6.44 -11.79 17.58
N PRO A 266 6.45 -10.73 18.41
CA PRO A 266 6.88 -10.87 19.81
C PRO A 266 5.87 -11.66 20.64
N ALA A 267 4.57 -11.50 20.34
CA ALA A 267 3.47 -12.26 20.93
C ALA A 267 2.51 -12.70 19.81
N ASP A 268 1.89 -13.87 19.98
CA ASP A 268 0.99 -14.46 18.99
C ASP A 268 -0.50 -14.19 19.31
N ASP A 269 -0.80 -13.35 20.28
CA ASP A 269 -2.18 -13.01 20.70
C ASP A 269 -3.05 -12.48 19.55
N ALA A 270 -2.49 -11.59 18.71
CA ALA A 270 -3.20 -11.02 17.57
C ALA A 270 -3.46 -12.08 16.49
N LEU A 271 -2.48 -12.94 16.23
CA LEU A 271 -2.62 -14.07 15.32
C LEU A 271 -3.65 -15.09 15.85
N TYR A 272 -3.64 -15.37 17.15
CA TYR A 272 -4.66 -16.19 17.81
C TYR A 272 -6.05 -15.60 17.62
N ARG A 273 -6.23 -14.29 17.85
CA ARG A 273 -7.51 -13.60 17.62
C ARG A 273 -7.96 -13.74 16.16
N ALA A 274 -7.06 -13.58 15.19
CA ALA A 274 -7.38 -13.75 13.78
C ALA A 274 -7.84 -15.19 13.46
N VAL A 275 -7.12 -16.19 13.97
CA VAL A 275 -7.48 -17.62 13.81
C VAL A 275 -8.82 -17.92 14.48
N ASP A 276 -9.05 -17.41 15.69
CA ASP A 276 -10.30 -17.62 16.41
C ASP A 276 -11.49 -16.98 15.69
N THR A 277 -11.33 -15.74 15.22
CA THR A 277 -12.33 -15.05 14.39
C THR A 277 -12.64 -15.87 13.13
N TYR A 278 -11.62 -16.41 12.46
CA TYR A 278 -11.81 -17.25 11.28
C TYR A 278 -12.66 -18.49 11.62
N LEU A 279 -12.28 -19.24 12.64
CA LEU A 279 -13.00 -20.46 13.05
C LEU A 279 -14.43 -20.16 13.53
N LYS A 280 -14.66 -18.98 14.09
CA LYS A 280 -15.99 -18.52 14.50
C LYS A 280 -16.88 -18.16 13.30
N ALA A 281 -16.33 -17.48 12.30
CA ALA A 281 -17.04 -17.12 11.07
C ALA A 281 -17.25 -18.32 10.13
N HIS A 282 -16.40 -19.36 10.24
CA HIS A 282 -16.39 -20.53 9.37
C HIS A 282 -16.60 -21.84 10.14
N PRO A 283 -17.80 -22.09 10.70
CA PRO A 283 -18.07 -23.30 11.50
C PRO A 283 -17.91 -24.60 10.69
N GLY A 284 -18.05 -24.54 9.36
CA GLY A 284 -17.85 -25.66 8.44
C GLY A 284 -16.40 -26.00 8.09
N THR A 285 -15.41 -25.29 8.65
CA THR A 285 -13.98 -25.54 8.38
C THR A 285 -13.60 -26.98 8.70
N ALA A 286 -12.93 -27.66 7.76
CA ALA A 286 -12.58 -29.07 7.92
C ALA A 286 -11.61 -29.28 9.09
N LYS A 287 -11.63 -30.49 9.67
CA LYS A 287 -10.81 -30.81 10.84
C LYS A 287 -9.31 -30.63 10.58
N GLU A 288 -8.83 -30.97 9.38
CA GLU A 288 -7.42 -30.81 9.02
C GLU A 288 -7.04 -29.33 8.81
N GLU A 289 -7.91 -28.54 8.18
CA GLU A 289 -7.71 -27.09 8.01
C GLU A 289 -7.67 -26.38 9.37
N ARG A 290 -8.60 -26.72 10.27
CA ARG A 290 -8.61 -26.21 11.65
C ARG A 290 -7.33 -26.53 12.41
N LYS A 291 -6.79 -27.75 12.25
CA LYS A 291 -5.49 -28.11 12.81
C LYS A 291 -4.36 -27.30 12.20
N SER A 292 -4.41 -27.06 10.89
CA SER A 292 -3.38 -26.33 10.16
C SER A 292 -3.36 -24.85 10.56
N LEU A 293 -4.52 -24.21 10.70
CA LEU A 293 -4.68 -22.86 11.26
C LEU A 293 -4.15 -22.78 12.71
N ALA A 294 -4.52 -23.72 13.56
CA ALA A 294 -4.05 -23.74 14.95
C ALA A 294 -2.52 -23.92 15.08
N ARG A 295 -1.86 -24.55 14.11
CA ARG A 295 -0.39 -24.70 14.07
C ARG A 295 0.34 -23.40 13.74
N LEU A 296 -0.35 -22.36 13.29
CA LEU A 296 0.26 -21.05 13.05
C LEU A 296 0.68 -20.37 14.36
N ILE A 297 0.05 -20.74 15.48
CA ILE A 297 0.24 -20.10 16.79
C ILE A 297 1.32 -20.85 17.57
N ASP A 298 2.36 -20.14 18.02
CA ASP A 298 3.30 -20.64 19.02
C ASP A 298 2.72 -20.41 20.42
N ALA A 299 2.26 -21.49 21.06
CA ALA A 299 1.70 -21.46 22.41
C ALA A 299 2.60 -20.76 23.45
N ARG A 300 3.93 -20.80 23.27
CA ARG A 300 4.89 -20.15 24.18
C ARG A 300 4.85 -18.62 24.09
N LYS A 301 4.36 -18.07 22.98
CA LYS A 301 4.24 -16.63 22.69
C LYS A 301 2.87 -16.05 23.04
N LEU A 302 1.97 -16.87 23.58
CA LEU A 302 0.70 -16.37 24.08
C LEU A 302 0.88 -15.75 25.47
N THR A 303 0.19 -14.64 25.70
CA THR A 303 0.01 -14.10 27.05
C THR A 303 -0.89 -15.04 27.86
N ALA A 304 -0.84 -14.92 29.20
CA ALA A 304 -1.68 -15.73 30.09
C ALA A 304 -3.18 -15.59 29.79
N GLU A 305 -3.63 -14.39 29.41
CA GLU A 305 -5.02 -14.12 29.02
C GLU A 305 -5.40 -14.85 27.72
N ALA A 306 -4.56 -14.75 26.69
CA ALA A 306 -4.79 -15.45 25.42
C ALA A 306 -4.70 -16.98 25.58
N ALA A 307 -3.79 -17.47 26.42
CA ALA A 307 -3.67 -18.87 26.78
C ALA A 307 -4.94 -19.38 27.47
N ALA A 308 -5.42 -18.66 28.49
CA ALA A 308 -6.66 -19.00 29.20
C ALA A 308 -7.87 -19.02 28.24
N HIS A 309 -8.00 -18.02 27.36
CA HIS A 309 -9.05 -18.02 26.34
C HIS A 309 -8.92 -19.21 25.40
N THR A 310 -7.70 -19.59 25.00
CA THR A 310 -7.46 -20.75 24.12
C THR A 310 -7.91 -22.07 24.77
N VAL A 311 -7.66 -22.24 26.07
CA VAL A 311 -8.05 -23.45 26.81
C VAL A 311 -9.58 -23.61 26.90
N GLN A 312 -10.30 -22.50 27.00
CA GLN A 312 -11.77 -22.50 27.06
C GLN A 312 -12.42 -22.52 25.68
N ASN A 313 -11.64 -22.39 24.60
CA ASN A 313 -12.16 -22.27 23.25
C ASN A 313 -12.43 -23.63 22.62
N GLU A 314 -13.70 -24.05 22.59
CA GLU A 314 -14.15 -25.31 21.99
C GLU A 314 -13.88 -25.43 20.48
N ARG A 315 -13.66 -24.29 19.79
CA ARG A 315 -13.29 -24.29 18.36
C ARG A 315 -11.86 -24.77 18.14
N MET A 316 -11.01 -24.70 19.15
CA MET A 316 -9.60 -25.09 19.01
C MET A 316 -9.44 -26.61 19.09
N PRO A 317 -8.57 -27.21 18.26
CA PRO A 317 -8.24 -28.63 18.38
C PRO A 317 -7.64 -28.95 19.75
N VAL A 318 -8.02 -30.09 20.34
CA VAL A 318 -7.49 -30.56 21.65
C VAL A 318 -5.96 -30.50 21.72
N ARG A 319 -5.26 -30.83 20.63
CA ARG A 319 -3.79 -30.75 20.57
C ARG A 319 -3.26 -29.33 20.80
N ALA A 320 -3.92 -28.31 20.26
CA ALA A 320 -3.52 -26.92 20.45
C ALA A 320 -3.76 -26.50 21.91
N VAL A 321 -4.92 -26.86 22.48
CA VAL A 321 -5.24 -26.62 23.90
C VAL A 321 -4.19 -27.27 24.81
N VAL A 322 -3.84 -28.53 24.56
CA VAL A 322 -2.81 -29.26 25.31
C VAL A 322 -1.44 -28.58 25.20
N GLN A 323 -1.05 -28.10 24.01
CA GLN A 323 0.20 -27.36 23.83
C GLN A 323 0.23 -26.06 24.65
N VAL A 324 -0.89 -25.33 24.71
CA VAL A 324 -1.03 -24.13 25.55
C VAL A 324 -0.90 -24.45 27.03
N LEU A 325 -1.58 -25.51 27.50
CA LEU A 325 -1.46 -25.95 28.89
C LEU A 325 -0.01 -26.29 29.25
N PHE A 326 0.70 -27.05 28.43
CA PHE A 326 2.11 -27.37 28.70
C PHE A 326 3.02 -26.13 28.70
N SER A 327 2.78 -25.15 27.83
CA SER A 327 3.57 -23.92 27.83
C SER A 327 3.34 -23.05 29.06
N GLU A 328 2.16 -23.09 29.67
CA GLU A 328 1.88 -22.36 30.91
C GLU A 328 2.53 -23.05 32.13
N HIS A 329 2.51 -24.38 32.21
CA HIS A 329 3.19 -25.10 33.30
C HIS A 329 4.71 -24.90 33.29
N GLY A 330 5.32 -24.67 32.13
CA GLY A 330 6.75 -24.38 32.01
C GLY A 330 7.14 -22.92 32.32
N LYS A 331 6.17 -22.02 32.52
CA LYS A 331 6.42 -20.61 32.90
C LYS A 331 6.41 -20.40 34.43
N LEU A 332 5.90 -21.37 35.20
CA LEU A 332 5.91 -21.41 36.67
C LEU A 332 7.23 -22.00 37.18
#